data_AF-A0A967TKH4-F1
#
_entry.id   AF-A0A967TKH4-F1
#
_cell.length_a   1.000
_cell.length_b   1.000
_cell.length_c   1.000
_cell.angle_alpha   90.00
_cell.angle_beta   90.00
_cell.angle_gamma   90.00
#
_symmetry.space_group_name_H-M   'P 1'
#
loop_
_entity.id
_entity.type
_entity.pdbx_description
1 polymer ?
#
loop_
_entity_poly.entity_id
_entity_poly.type
_entity_poly.pdbx_seq_one_letter_code
_entity_poly.pdbx_strand_id
1 'polypeptide(L)' 'IDSEWAPLRAVVLHRPGEEIEGVTNPDASLMLESPDPQAMTAQHDDMARAYRDAGVAVHYVDPPRPPPP' A
#
# COMPACT_ATOMS: atom_id res chain seq x y z
N ILE A 1 -16.80 6.59 -8.86
CA ILE A 1 -17.16 5.92 -7.59
C ILE A 1 -18.50 6.50 -7.19
N ASP A 2 -19.51 5.67 -7.05
CA ASP A 2 -20.92 6.04 -6.82
C ASP A 2 -21.46 5.52 -5.48
N SER A 3 -20.72 4.62 -4.80
CA SER A 3 -20.99 4.15 -3.45
C SER A 3 -19.74 3.55 -2.79
N GLU A 4 -19.78 3.40 -1.47
CA GLU A 4 -18.75 2.74 -0.65
C GLU A 4 -19.04 1.26 -0.36
N TRP A 5 -20.09 0.68 -0.95
CA TRP A 5 -20.56 -0.68 -0.62
C TRP A 5 -20.94 -1.54 -1.84
N ALA A 6 -21.13 -0.95 -3.02
CA ALA A 6 -21.34 -1.76 -4.23
C ALA A 6 -20.07 -2.58 -4.54
N PRO A 7 -20.21 -3.71 -5.27
CA PRO A 7 -19.06 -4.54 -5.66
C PRO A 7 -17.96 -3.71 -6.34
N LEU A 8 -16.76 -3.75 -5.76
CA LEU A 8 -15.59 -3.04 -6.28
C LEU A 8 -15.15 -3.65 -7.61
N ARG A 9 -14.78 -2.79 -8.57
CA ARG A 9 -14.35 -3.22 -9.92
C ARG A 9 -12.86 -2.99 -10.16
N ALA A 10 -12.31 -1.92 -9.61
CA ALA A 10 -10.90 -1.58 -9.73
C ALA A 10 -10.43 -0.82 -8.49
N VAL A 11 -9.16 -0.98 -8.13
CA VAL A 11 -8.50 -0.30 -7.02
C VAL A 11 -7.11 0.16 -7.44
N VAL A 12 -6.69 1.32 -6.93
CA VAL A 12 -5.31 1.81 -7.05
C VAL A 12 -4.63 1.59 -5.71
N LEU A 13 -3.47 0.94 -5.71
CA LEU A 13 -2.65 0.68 -4.53
C LEU A 13 -1.25 1.27 -4.71
N HIS A 14 -0.64 1.72 -3.62
CA HIS A 14 0.79 2.03 -3.57
C HIS A 14 1.46 0.97 -2.71
N ARG A 15 2.31 0.15 -3.33
CA ARG A 15 3.02 -0.91 -2.61
C ARG A 15 4.12 -0.26 -1.77
N PRO A 16 4.23 -0.58 -0.46
CA PRO A 16 5.37 -0.18 0.34
C PRO A 16 6.70 -0.48 -0.36
N GLY A 17 7.56 0.53 -0.45
CA GLY A 17 8.90 0.45 -1.03
C GLY A 17 9.99 0.97 -0.08
N GLU A 18 11.09 1.45 -0.68
CA GLU A 18 12.27 1.98 0.02
C GLU A 18 11.93 3.14 0.97
N GLU A 19 10.82 3.85 0.75
CA GLU A 19 10.35 4.90 1.65
C GLU A 19 10.07 4.38 3.07
N ILE A 20 9.62 3.13 3.21
CA ILE A 20 9.37 2.55 4.54
C ILE A 20 10.69 2.14 5.20
N GLU A 21 11.65 1.66 4.41
CA GLU A 21 13.00 1.33 4.91
C GLU A 21 13.76 2.58 5.39
N GLY A 22 13.43 3.75 4.83
CA GLY A 22 14.03 5.04 5.20
C GLY A 22 13.49 5.68 6.49
N VAL A 23 12.47 5.10 7.12
CA VAL A 23 11.87 5.65 8.34
C VAL A 23 12.80 5.46 9.54
N THR A 24 13.36 6.57 10.03
CA THR A 24 14.27 6.58 11.19
C THR A 24 13.64 7.17 12.45
N ASN A 25 12.59 7.99 12.28
CA ASN A 25 11.81 8.56 13.37
C ASN A 25 10.32 8.41 13.04
N PRO A 26 9.63 7.41 13.60
CA PRO A 26 8.23 7.13 13.31
C PRO A 26 7.32 8.34 13.51
N ASP A 27 7.48 9.06 14.62
CA ASP A 27 6.65 10.23 14.93
C ASP A 27 6.81 11.35 13.88
N ALA A 28 8.04 11.56 13.39
CA ALA A 28 8.31 12.56 12.35
C ALA A 28 7.77 12.13 10.97
N SER A 29 7.69 10.82 10.72
CA SER A 29 7.09 10.21 9.52
C SER A 29 5.58 9.95 9.67
N LEU A 30 4.92 10.50 10.69
CA LEU A 30 3.48 10.33 10.96
C LEU A 30 3.06 8.87 11.19
N MET A 31 3.94 8.07 11.79
CA MET A 31 3.70 6.67 12.17
C MET A 31 3.64 6.51 13.68
N LEU A 32 2.82 5.57 14.15
CA LEU A 32 2.65 5.29 15.59
C LEU A 32 3.83 4.54 16.19
N GLU A 33 4.53 3.74 15.38
CA GLU A 33 5.67 2.92 15.77
C GLU A 33 6.59 2.65 14.57
N SER A 34 7.78 2.10 14.83
CA SER A 34 8.71 1.73 13.77
C SER A 34 8.11 0.64 12.87
N PRO A 35 8.04 0.87 11.54
CA PRO A 35 7.51 -0.14 10.64
C PRO A 35 8.44 -1.35 10.54
N ASP A 36 7.85 -2.52 10.27
CA ASP A 36 8.56 -3.69 9.75
C ASP A 36 8.36 -3.73 8.23
N PRO A 37 9.37 -3.33 7.43
CA PRO A 37 9.21 -3.24 5.98
C PRO A 37 8.86 -4.58 5.32
N GLN A 38 9.41 -5.68 5.85
CA GLN A 38 9.17 -7.01 5.31
C GLN A 38 7.72 -7.45 5.59
N ALA A 39 7.26 -7.26 6.83
CA ALA A 39 5.89 -7.58 7.20
C ALA A 39 4.88 -6.72 6.44
N MET A 40 5.09 -5.40 6.35
CA MET A 40 4.22 -4.49 5.61
C MET A 40 4.11 -4.87 4.13
N THR A 41 5.24 -5.22 3.52
CA THR A 41 5.29 -5.67 2.13
C THR A 41 4.48 -6.95 1.92
N ALA A 42 4.71 -7.96 2.76
CA ALA A 42 4.01 -9.24 2.66
C ALA A 42 2.49 -9.08 2.87
N GLN A 43 2.09 -8.31 3.88
CA GLN A 43 0.68 -8.02 4.17
C GLN A 43 0.01 -7.25 3.02
N HIS A 44 0.71 -6.28 2.42
CA HIS A 44 0.21 -5.56 1.26
C HIS A 44 0.04 -6.50 0.05
N ASP A 45 1.00 -7.38 -0.22
CA ASP A 45 0.92 -8.34 -1.32
C ASP A 45 -0.23 -9.34 -1.12
N ASP A 46 -0.47 -9.77 0.11
CA ASP A 46 -1.63 -10.60 0.48
C ASP A 46 -2.96 -9.87 0.27
N MET A 47 -3.05 -8.59 0.65
CA MET A 47 -4.22 -7.75 0.40
C MET A 47 -4.48 -7.57 -1.10
N ALA A 48 -3.44 -7.28 -1.89
CA ALA A 48 -3.55 -7.14 -3.33
C ALA A 48 -3.97 -8.47 -4.00
N ARG A 49 -3.49 -9.61 -3.50
CA ARG A 49 -3.94 -10.95 -3.92
C ARG A 49 -5.43 -11.13 -3.64
N ALA A 50 -5.90 -10.81 -2.44
CA ALA A 50 -7.32 -10.94 -2.09
C ALA A 50 -8.24 -10.14 -3.05
N TYR A 51 -7.85 -8.92 -3.45
CA TYR A 51 -8.57 -8.16 -4.47
C TYR A 51 -8.62 -8.87 -5.82
N ARG A 52 -7.47 -9.38 -6.30
CA ARG A 52 -7.39 -10.09 -7.58
C ARG A 52 -8.21 -11.39 -7.55
N ASP A 53 -8.15 -12.14 -6.46
CA ASP A 53 -8.91 -13.38 -6.27
C ASP A 53 -10.43 -13.11 -6.27
N ALA A 54 -10.85 -11.91 -5.82
CA ALA A 54 -12.23 -11.43 -5.91
C ALA A 54 -12.61 -10.84 -7.29
N GLY A 55 -11.72 -10.87 -8.28
CA GLY A 55 -11.96 -10.35 -9.63
C GLY A 55 -11.83 -8.82 -9.76
N VAL A 56 -11.27 -8.14 -8.76
CA VAL A 56 -11.02 -6.69 -8.80
C VAL A 56 -9.74 -6.40 -9.58
N ALA A 57 -9.78 -5.43 -10.50
CA ALA A 57 -8.58 -4.95 -11.17
C ALA A 57 -7.69 -4.15 -10.20
N VAL A 58 -6.47 -4.64 -9.95
CA VAL A 58 -5.49 -3.94 -9.10
C VAL A 58 -4.50 -3.18 -9.98
N HIS A 59 -4.45 -1.86 -9.79
CA HIS A 59 -3.48 -0.98 -10.43
C HIS A 59 -2.48 -0.48 -9.38
N TYR A 60 -1.19 -0.56 -9.67
CA TYR A 60 -0.18 0.06 -8.81
C TYR A 60 0.13 1.48 -9.25
N VAL A 61 0.35 2.36 -8.28
CA VAL A 61 0.98 3.65 -8.52
C VAL A 61 2.45 3.40 -8.88
N ASP A 62 2.91 4.05 -9.95
CA ASP A 62 4.31 4.06 -10.37
C ASP A 62 4.80 5.51 -10.39
N PRO A 63 5.27 6.04 -9.24
CA PRO A 63 5.66 7.44 -9.15
C PRO A 63 6.99 7.65 -9.90
N PRO A 64 7.16 8.79 -10.60
CA PRO A 64 8.38 9.06 -11.39
C PRO A 64 9.63 9.27 -10.54
N ARG A 65 9.48 9.38 -9.21
CA ARG A 65 10.56 9.52 -8.24
C ARG A 65 10.19 8.73 -6.97
N PRO A 66 11.17 8.17 -6.25
CA PRO A 66 10.92 7.55 -4.96
C PRO A 66 10.19 8.51 -4.00
N PRO A 67 9.11 8.07 -3.33
CA PRO A 67 8.48 8.88 -2.30
C PRO A 67 9.43 9.06 -1.11
N PRO A 68 9.34 10.19 -0.39
CA PRO A 68 10.09 10.37 0.84
C PRO A 68 9.55 9.47 1.96
N PRO A 69 10.38 9.10 2.94
CA PRO A 69 9.96 8.44 4.19
C PRO A 69 9.14 9.36 5.10
#